data_AF-A0A061QLI7-F1
#
_entry.id   AF-A0A061QLI7-F1
#
_cell.length_a   1.000
_cell.length_b   1.000
_cell.length_c   1.000
_cell.angle_alpha   90.00
_cell.angle_beta   90.00
_cell.angle_gamma   90.00
#
_symmetry.space_group_name_H-M   'P 1'
#
loop_
_entity.id
_entity.type
_entity.pdbx_description
1 polymer ?
#
loop_
_entity_poly.entity_id
_entity_poly.type
_entity_poly.pdbx_seq_one_letter_code
_entity_poly.pdbx_strand_id
1 'polypeptide(L)'
;MFPNLKNLLVSKTRVRNFKHPFKNESRCLIRGPWMEDLFPTGIVERPQRYTDAKDWNTVMSSNYDWPFPVEASSVVTCFMSAFSQGQHIMQAAEALIELGLHRELLVDHFVSLYQGFQLYVATLEVTIAEILRVIRAAERKANTTFWVGDKEDRSQSNGLLEILVQASELLFSTHLKLLHEFRAYTLVASHLSQEHLSDLFGQLQDAQLCVLRLAPLCIVDYCFHLRKNLTRDEVWDIIRKNTASEGLKHFPNFRGMRLRVLAGFVATIPRSERVMRLRHSVPVPVPVQRNLFIIACKLTYKSTFQRPLDRIMRDAEACAAR
;
A
#
# COMPACT_ATOMS: atom_id res chain seq x y z
N MET A 1 17.80 15.91 21.54
CA MET A 1 18.08 16.85 20.44
C MET A 1 18.32 16.02 19.19
N PHE A 2 17.29 15.88 18.34
CA PHE A 2 17.26 14.93 17.24
C PHE A 2 18.03 15.47 16.03
N PRO A 3 18.98 14.73 15.45
CA PRO A 3 19.50 15.05 14.13
C PRO A 3 18.37 14.83 13.10
N ASN A 4 17.90 15.94 12.53
CA ASN A 4 17.11 16.11 11.31
C ASN A 4 16.55 14.85 10.61
N LEU A 5 15.41 14.34 11.10
CA LEU A 5 14.40 13.69 10.25
C LEU A 5 14.10 14.56 9.00
N LYS A 6 14.17 15.90 9.12
CA LYS A 6 14.05 16.84 7.98
C LYS A 6 15.03 16.57 6.83
N ASN A 7 16.24 16.08 7.08
CA ASN A 7 17.21 15.86 6.00
C ASN A 7 16.94 14.57 5.21
N LEU A 8 16.25 13.60 5.79
CA LEU A 8 15.65 12.47 5.07
C LEU A 8 14.32 12.83 4.38
N LEU A 9 13.67 13.93 4.81
CA LEU A 9 12.33 14.36 4.38
C LEU A 9 12.34 15.54 3.38
N VAL A 10 13.51 16.10 3.04
CA VAL A 10 13.68 17.20 2.08
C VAL A 10 14.48 16.71 0.87
N SER A 11 13.88 15.81 0.07
CA SER A 11 14.16 15.82 -1.36
C SER A 11 12.84 16.06 -2.07
N LYS A 12 12.73 17.25 -2.69
CA LYS A 12 11.64 17.56 -3.61
C LYS A 12 11.84 16.68 -4.83
N THR A 13 11.22 15.52 -4.88
CA THR A 13 11.13 14.74 -6.11
C THR A 13 10.18 15.52 -7.03
N ARG A 14 10.77 16.36 -7.89
CA ARG A 14 10.04 16.99 -9.00
C ARG A 14 9.49 15.86 -9.87
N VAL A 15 8.16 15.83 -9.97
CA VAL A 15 7.44 15.08 -11.02
C VAL A 15 8.04 15.49 -12.37
N ARG A 16 8.77 14.58 -13.00
CA ARG A 16 9.23 14.74 -14.38
C ARG A 16 8.63 13.63 -15.22
N ASN A 17 7.74 14.02 -16.12
CA ASN A 17 7.27 13.20 -17.23
C ASN A 17 8.46 12.79 -18.10
N PHE A 18 8.98 11.58 -17.91
CA PHE A 18 9.90 10.95 -18.84
C PHE A 18 9.17 9.86 -19.61
N LYS A 19 8.90 10.14 -20.90
CA LYS A 19 8.65 9.08 -21.88
C LYS A 19 10.00 8.42 -22.20
N HIS A 20 10.13 7.13 -21.92
CA HIS A 20 11.27 6.32 -22.37
C HIS A 20 10.81 5.05 -23.10
N PRO A 21 11.65 4.52 -24.01
CA PRO A 21 11.27 3.52 -25.00
C PRO A 21 11.33 2.11 -24.40
N PHE A 22 10.24 1.36 -24.50
CA PHE A 22 10.18 -0.02 -24.06
C PHE A 22 10.93 -0.95 -25.04
N LYS A 23 11.96 -1.64 -24.53
CA LYS A 23 12.45 -2.92 -25.09
C LYS A 23 12.80 -3.88 -23.95
N ASN A 24 11.76 -4.52 -23.39
CA ASN A 24 11.74 -5.88 -22.80
C ASN A 24 10.60 -5.99 -21.77
N GLU A 25 9.38 -6.25 -22.26
CA GLU A 25 8.17 -6.41 -21.43
C GLU A 25 8.18 -7.65 -20.50
N SER A 26 9.16 -8.54 -20.66
CA SER A 26 9.24 -9.85 -19.98
C SER A 26 9.79 -9.81 -18.54
N ARG A 27 10.28 -8.66 -18.05
CA ARG A 27 10.86 -8.52 -16.69
C ARG A 27 10.17 -7.52 -15.77
N CYS A 28 9.24 -6.73 -16.26
CA CYS A 28 8.54 -5.75 -15.44
C CYS A 28 7.46 -6.45 -14.59
N LEU A 29 7.77 -6.69 -13.31
CA LEU A 29 6.88 -7.35 -12.36
C LEU A 29 6.19 -6.34 -11.44
N ILE A 30 6.85 -5.25 -11.09
CA ILE A 30 6.25 -4.14 -10.34
C ILE A 30 5.59 -3.18 -11.32
N ARG A 31 4.27 -2.99 -11.17
CA ARG A 31 3.44 -2.15 -12.07
C ARG A 31 2.37 -1.40 -11.28
N GLY A 32 1.80 -0.38 -11.92
CA GLY A 32 0.63 0.32 -11.42
C GLY A 32 0.96 1.66 -10.77
N PRO A 33 -0.09 2.42 -10.40
CA PRO A 33 0.04 3.79 -9.95
C PRO A 33 1.00 3.91 -8.77
N TRP A 34 1.85 4.93 -8.75
CA TRP A 34 2.85 5.24 -7.71
C TRP A 34 3.96 4.20 -7.52
N MET A 35 3.70 2.92 -7.83
CA MET A 35 4.73 1.87 -7.83
C MET A 35 5.74 2.11 -8.94
N GLU A 36 5.30 2.59 -10.10
CA GLU A 36 6.17 3.00 -11.21
C GLU A 36 7.02 4.23 -10.87
N ASP A 37 6.56 5.10 -9.97
CA ASP A 37 7.37 6.22 -9.48
C ASP A 37 8.49 5.73 -8.54
N LEU A 38 8.22 4.70 -7.74
CA LEU A 38 9.21 4.10 -6.83
C LEU A 38 10.17 3.12 -7.52
N PHE A 39 9.67 2.38 -8.52
CA PHE A 39 10.38 1.30 -9.20
C PHE A 39 10.16 1.41 -10.72
N PRO A 40 10.73 2.43 -11.39
CA PRO A 40 10.44 2.76 -12.79
C PRO A 40 10.86 1.67 -13.78
N THR A 41 11.83 0.83 -13.42
CA THR A 41 12.28 -0.31 -14.23
C THR A 41 11.42 -1.56 -14.03
N GLY A 42 10.44 -1.51 -13.11
CA GLY A 42 9.57 -2.63 -12.79
C GLY A 42 10.22 -3.73 -11.95
N ILE A 43 11.40 -3.45 -11.38
CA ILE A 43 12.17 -4.33 -10.51
C ILE A 43 12.72 -3.55 -9.30
N VAL A 44 13.09 -4.26 -8.23
CA VAL A 44 13.70 -3.68 -7.03
C VAL A 44 15.20 -3.57 -7.25
N GLU A 45 15.66 -2.36 -7.54
CA GLU A 45 17.07 -2.08 -7.73
C GLU A 45 17.82 -1.97 -6.39
N ARG A 46 19.12 -2.29 -6.42
CA ARG A 46 19.99 -2.18 -5.25
C ARG A 46 20.18 -0.72 -4.86
N PRO A 47 19.74 -0.28 -3.68
CA PRO A 47 20.03 1.07 -3.21
C PRO A 47 21.49 1.18 -2.73
N GLN A 48 22.03 2.40 -2.70
CA GLN A 48 23.41 2.67 -2.28
C GLN A 48 23.73 2.18 -0.86
N ARG A 49 22.74 2.13 0.03
CA ARG A 49 22.86 1.61 1.41
C ARG A 49 23.02 0.08 1.51
N TYR A 50 23.05 -0.63 0.38
CA TYR A 50 23.39 -2.05 0.28
C TYR A 50 24.68 -2.17 -0.51
N THR A 51 25.80 -2.29 0.18
CA THR A 51 27.14 -2.16 -0.41
C THR A 51 27.57 -3.40 -1.20
N ASP A 52 27.19 -4.59 -0.76
CA ASP A 52 27.52 -5.86 -1.42
C ASP A 52 26.50 -6.21 -2.52
N ALA A 53 26.91 -6.07 -3.78
CA ALA A 53 26.08 -6.39 -4.93
C ALA A 53 25.81 -7.91 -5.07
N LYS A 54 26.76 -8.76 -4.68
CA LYS A 54 26.61 -10.21 -4.79
C LYS A 54 25.63 -10.72 -3.74
N ASP A 55 25.75 -10.23 -2.51
CA ASP A 55 24.80 -10.53 -1.43
C ASP A 55 23.40 -10.05 -1.80
N TRP A 56 23.27 -8.79 -2.24
CA TRP A 56 22.00 -8.25 -2.74
C TRP A 56 21.35 -9.14 -3.80
N ASN A 57 22.09 -9.51 -4.84
CA ASN A 57 21.54 -10.33 -5.91
C ASN A 57 21.14 -11.72 -5.42
N THR A 58 21.89 -12.31 -4.47
CA THR A 58 21.60 -13.61 -3.88
C THR A 58 20.33 -13.57 -3.02
N VAL A 59 20.16 -12.51 -2.24
CA VAL A 59 19.03 -12.33 -1.31
C VAL A 59 17.75 -11.90 -2.01
N MET A 60 17.84 -10.95 -2.95
CA MET A 60 16.68 -10.28 -3.56
C MET A 60 16.17 -10.98 -4.84
N SER A 61 17.01 -11.76 -5.51
CA SER A 61 16.58 -12.64 -6.61
C SER A 61 15.95 -13.93 -6.08
N SER A 62 15.50 -14.82 -6.96
CA SER A 62 15.08 -16.17 -6.56
C SER A 62 16.27 -16.96 -6.01
N ASN A 63 16.10 -17.63 -4.88
CA ASN A 63 17.08 -18.50 -4.24
C ASN A 63 16.40 -19.76 -3.64
N TYR A 64 17.17 -20.63 -2.97
CA TYR A 64 16.64 -21.88 -2.40
C TYR A 64 15.58 -21.62 -1.32
N ASP A 65 15.86 -20.69 -0.42
CA ASP A 65 14.98 -20.35 0.70
C ASP A 65 13.74 -19.56 0.26
N TRP A 66 13.86 -18.84 -0.86
CA TRP A 66 12.86 -17.97 -1.45
C TRP A 66 12.81 -18.18 -2.98
N PRO A 67 12.04 -19.16 -3.46
CA PRO A 67 12.03 -19.61 -4.86
C PRO A 67 11.22 -18.68 -5.79
N PHE A 68 11.29 -17.37 -5.55
CA PHE A 68 10.68 -16.31 -6.33
C PHE A 68 11.43 -15.00 -6.06
N PRO A 69 11.49 -14.07 -7.01
CA PRO A 69 12.15 -12.78 -6.80
C PRO A 69 11.28 -11.85 -5.92
N VAL A 70 11.87 -10.83 -5.29
CA VAL A 70 11.17 -9.96 -4.32
C VAL A 70 9.94 -9.26 -4.90
N GLU A 71 9.95 -8.96 -6.19
CA GLU A 71 8.87 -8.32 -6.94
C GLU A 71 7.58 -9.17 -6.96
N ALA A 72 7.74 -10.49 -6.85
CA ALA A 72 6.64 -11.45 -6.79
C ALA A 72 6.11 -11.67 -5.35
N SER A 73 6.71 -11.01 -4.35
CA SER A 73 6.33 -11.17 -2.95
C SER A 73 4.92 -10.64 -2.64
N SER A 74 4.36 -11.13 -1.53
CA SER A 74 3.11 -10.60 -0.99
C SER A 74 3.23 -9.14 -0.57
N VAL A 75 4.40 -8.69 -0.11
CA VAL A 75 4.65 -7.29 0.31
C VAL A 75 4.42 -6.35 -0.87
N VAL A 76 5.10 -6.60 -1.98
CA VAL A 76 4.95 -5.82 -3.22
C VAL A 76 3.51 -5.86 -3.70
N THR A 77 2.87 -7.05 -3.66
CA THR A 77 1.48 -7.22 -4.06
C THR A 77 0.51 -6.38 -3.21
N CYS A 78 0.72 -6.33 -1.88
CA CYS A 78 -0.09 -5.52 -0.98
C CYS A 78 0.07 -4.03 -1.26
N PHE A 79 1.29 -3.54 -1.49
CA PHE A 79 1.52 -2.12 -1.84
C PHE A 79 0.98 -1.75 -3.22
N MET A 80 1.14 -2.62 -4.24
CA MET A 80 0.48 -2.43 -5.55
C MET A 80 -1.03 -2.29 -5.39
N SER A 81 -1.64 -3.11 -4.54
CA SER A 81 -3.07 -3.03 -4.25
C SER A 81 -3.44 -1.71 -3.57
N ALA A 82 -2.71 -1.33 -2.51
CA ALA A 82 -2.97 -0.10 -1.78
C ALA A 82 -2.80 1.13 -2.68
N PHE A 83 -1.77 1.17 -3.52
CA PHE A 83 -1.51 2.30 -4.41
C PHE A 83 -2.53 2.37 -5.55
N SER A 84 -2.97 1.22 -6.08
CA SER A 84 -4.07 1.19 -7.04
C SER A 84 -5.36 1.75 -6.43
N GLN A 85 -5.66 1.43 -5.17
CA GLN A 85 -6.81 2.02 -4.46
C GLN A 85 -6.61 3.51 -4.22
N GLY A 86 -5.43 3.92 -3.73
CA GLY A 86 -5.09 5.32 -3.47
C GLY A 86 -5.23 6.19 -4.71
N GLN A 87 -4.69 5.75 -5.86
CA GLN A 87 -4.84 6.48 -7.12
C GLN A 87 -6.32 6.63 -7.52
N HIS A 88 -7.12 5.58 -7.35
CA HIS A 88 -8.54 5.63 -7.72
C HIS A 88 -9.34 6.60 -6.84
N ILE A 89 -8.97 6.71 -5.55
CA ILE A 89 -9.52 7.70 -4.62
C ILE A 89 -9.08 9.10 -5.03
N MET A 90 -7.82 9.30 -5.39
CA MET A 90 -7.31 10.59 -5.87
C MET A 90 -8.05 11.06 -7.12
N GLN A 91 -8.22 10.18 -8.12
CA GLN A 91 -8.98 10.48 -9.34
C GLN A 91 -10.44 10.84 -9.03
N ALA A 92 -11.08 10.12 -8.10
CA ALA A 92 -12.44 10.45 -7.68
C ALA A 92 -12.51 11.79 -6.92
N ALA A 93 -11.49 12.12 -6.12
CA ALA A 93 -11.41 13.40 -5.43
C ALA A 93 -11.18 14.57 -6.41
N GLU A 94 -10.31 14.41 -7.40
CA GLU A 94 -10.10 15.37 -8.50
C GLU A 94 -11.40 15.60 -9.27
N ALA A 95 -12.08 14.53 -9.66
CA ALA A 95 -13.37 14.59 -10.34
C ALA A 95 -14.45 15.30 -9.50
N LEU A 96 -14.38 15.21 -8.17
CA LEU A 96 -15.29 15.96 -7.29
C LEU A 96 -15.04 17.45 -7.29
N ILE A 97 -13.77 17.87 -7.35
CA ILE A 97 -13.42 19.29 -7.49
C ILE A 97 -13.99 19.80 -8.81
N GLU A 98 -13.75 19.10 -9.91
CA GLU A 98 -14.29 19.47 -11.23
C GLU A 98 -15.81 19.55 -11.23
N LEU A 99 -16.50 18.57 -10.66
CA LEU A 99 -17.95 18.61 -10.51
C LEU A 99 -18.43 19.84 -9.73
N GLY A 100 -17.74 20.18 -8.64
CA GLY A 100 -18.06 21.32 -7.79
C GLY A 100 -17.92 22.67 -8.50
N LEU A 101 -17.13 22.75 -9.59
CA LEU A 101 -17.01 23.96 -10.42
C LEU A 101 -18.28 24.23 -11.25
N HIS A 102 -19.01 23.17 -11.60
CA HIS A 102 -20.09 23.24 -12.57
C HIS A 102 -21.48 23.03 -11.94
N ARG A 103 -21.57 22.34 -10.80
CA ARG A 103 -22.83 22.03 -10.14
C ARG A 103 -22.66 21.80 -8.63
N GLU A 104 -23.79 21.80 -7.92
CA GLU A 104 -23.81 21.40 -6.52
C GLU A 104 -23.43 19.91 -6.33
N LEU A 105 -22.67 19.65 -5.28
CA LEU A 105 -22.20 18.30 -4.95
C LEU A 105 -23.23 17.54 -4.11
N LEU A 106 -23.47 16.29 -4.48
CA LEU A 106 -24.39 15.40 -3.78
C LEU A 106 -23.72 14.70 -2.60
N VAL A 107 -24.48 14.47 -1.52
CA VAL A 107 -24.08 13.66 -0.36
C VAL A 107 -23.49 12.31 -0.80
N ASP A 108 -24.12 11.66 -1.76
CA ASP A 108 -23.72 10.35 -2.30
C ASP A 108 -22.28 10.31 -2.82
N HIS A 109 -21.76 11.43 -3.35
CA HIS A 109 -20.37 11.50 -3.78
C HIS A 109 -19.42 11.42 -2.59
N PHE A 110 -19.69 12.19 -1.53
CA PHE A 110 -18.88 12.17 -0.31
C PHE A 110 -18.97 10.82 0.41
N VAL A 111 -20.16 10.20 0.43
CA VAL A 111 -20.34 8.84 0.98
C VAL A 111 -19.47 7.84 0.22
N SER A 112 -19.48 7.91 -1.12
CA SER A 112 -18.69 7.02 -1.97
C SER A 112 -17.19 7.23 -1.77
N LEU A 113 -16.73 8.48 -1.71
CA LEU A 113 -15.34 8.83 -1.46
C LEU A 113 -14.89 8.38 -0.06
N TYR A 114 -15.69 8.64 0.97
CA TYR A 114 -15.44 8.20 2.34
C TYR A 114 -15.31 6.67 2.43
N GLN A 115 -16.23 5.92 1.84
CA GLN A 115 -16.19 4.45 1.85
C GLN A 115 -14.98 3.89 1.11
N GLY A 116 -14.59 4.53 -0.01
CA GLY A 116 -13.37 4.20 -0.74
C GLY A 116 -12.12 4.46 0.09
N PHE A 117 -11.99 5.66 0.64
CA PHE A 117 -10.88 6.07 1.48
C PHE A 117 -10.74 5.20 2.74
N GLN A 118 -11.86 4.86 3.39
CA GLN A 118 -11.88 3.95 4.52
C GLN A 118 -11.30 2.57 4.18
N LEU A 119 -11.64 2.01 3.00
CA LEU A 119 -11.08 0.72 2.58
C LEU A 119 -9.58 0.83 2.29
N TYR A 120 -9.13 1.92 1.68
CA TYR A 120 -7.72 2.18 1.42
C TYR A 120 -6.90 2.28 2.72
N VAL A 121 -7.39 3.06 3.70
CA VAL A 121 -6.74 3.18 5.01
C VAL A 121 -6.67 1.83 5.70
N ALA A 122 -7.76 1.07 5.73
CA ALA A 122 -7.77 -0.28 6.30
C ALA A 122 -6.78 -1.21 5.59
N THR A 123 -6.66 -1.12 4.26
CA THR A 123 -5.72 -1.92 3.46
C THR A 123 -4.26 -1.61 3.82
N LEU A 124 -3.92 -0.33 3.99
CA LEU A 124 -2.60 0.09 4.47
C LEU A 124 -2.33 -0.36 5.90
N GLU A 125 -3.30 -0.19 6.79
CA GLU A 125 -3.23 -0.60 8.19
C GLU A 125 -2.90 -2.09 8.32
N VAL A 126 -3.65 -2.95 7.63
CA VAL A 126 -3.36 -4.40 7.61
C VAL A 126 -1.93 -4.67 7.16
N THR A 127 -1.53 -4.05 6.05
CA THR A 127 -0.24 -4.32 5.41
C THR A 127 0.90 -3.93 6.35
N ILE A 128 0.85 -2.72 6.91
CA ILE A 128 1.90 -2.19 7.77
C ILE A 128 1.90 -2.89 9.13
N ALA A 129 0.73 -3.11 9.75
CA ALA A 129 0.64 -3.80 11.03
C ALA A 129 1.19 -5.23 10.96
N GLU A 130 0.90 -5.96 9.88
CA GLU A 130 1.44 -7.30 9.68
C GLU A 130 2.97 -7.26 9.51
N ILE A 131 3.49 -6.33 8.71
CA ILE A 131 4.95 -6.15 8.54
C ILE A 131 5.62 -5.88 9.89
N LEU A 132 5.12 -4.92 10.68
CA LEU A 132 5.66 -4.59 11.99
C LEU A 132 5.68 -5.79 12.94
N ARG A 133 4.61 -6.60 12.93
CA ARG A 133 4.53 -7.83 13.73
C ARG A 133 5.52 -8.88 13.26
N VAL A 134 5.64 -9.08 11.95
CA VAL A 134 6.58 -10.05 11.38
C VAL A 134 8.02 -9.63 11.68
N ILE A 135 8.38 -8.35 11.58
CA ILE A 135 9.71 -7.86 11.98
C ILE A 135 10.00 -8.24 13.43
N ARG A 136 9.11 -7.88 14.38
CA ARG A 136 9.29 -8.20 15.81
C ARG A 136 9.52 -9.68 16.08
N ALA A 137 8.77 -10.56 15.40
CA ALA A 137 8.90 -12.00 15.57
C ALA A 137 10.14 -12.56 14.87
N ALA A 138 10.47 -12.02 13.69
CA ALA A 138 11.62 -12.41 12.88
C ALA A 138 12.93 -12.04 13.56
N GLU A 139 13.06 -10.82 14.09
CA GLU A 139 14.25 -10.36 14.83
C GLU A 139 14.54 -11.26 16.04
N ARG A 140 13.50 -11.63 16.80
CA ARG A 140 13.65 -12.58 17.93
C ARG A 140 14.05 -13.97 17.44
N LYS A 141 13.45 -14.45 16.36
CA LYS A 141 13.72 -15.79 15.83
C LYS A 141 15.12 -15.91 15.25
N ALA A 142 15.56 -14.91 14.50
CA ALA A 142 16.87 -14.85 13.88
C ALA A 142 17.97 -14.31 14.82
N ASN A 143 17.60 -13.86 16.02
CA ASN A 143 18.48 -13.22 16.99
C ASN A 143 19.32 -12.09 16.36
N THR A 144 18.67 -11.23 15.59
CA THR A 144 19.30 -10.13 14.86
C THR A 144 18.35 -8.95 14.76
N THR A 145 18.89 -7.73 14.71
CA THR A 145 18.11 -6.51 14.48
C THR A 145 18.06 -6.20 12.99
N PHE A 146 16.89 -5.83 12.50
CA PHE A 146 16.72 -5.39 11.12
C PHE A 146 17.01 -3.89 11.04
N TRP A 147 17.91 -3.51 10.14
CA TRP A 147 18.37 -2.13 9.97
C TRP A 147 17.86 -1.56 8.65
N VAL A 148 17.81 -0.24 8.53
CA VAL A 148 17.72 0.41 7.22
C VAL A 148 19.09 0.34 6.55
N GLY A 149 19.23 -0.49 5.50
CA GLY A 149 20.50 -0.84 4.87
C GLY A 149 21.08 -2.20 5.28
N ASP A 150 22.27 -2.53 4.77
CA ASP A 150 22.95 -3.81 5.00
C ASP A 150 23.77 -3.88 6.31
N LYS A 151 24.01 -2.73 6.94
CA LYS A 151 24.87 -2.58 8.13
C LYS A 151 24.19 -1.80 9.24
N GLU A 152 24.57 -2.16 10.47
CA GLU A 152 24.23 -1.39 11.66
C GLU A 152 24.89 0.00 11.57
N ASP A 153 24.10 1.06 11.72
CA ASP A 153 24.61 2.43 11.88
C ASP A 153 24.18 2.96 13.25
N ARG A 154 24.99 2.64 14.26
CA ARG A 154 24.77 3.04 15.65
C ARG A 154 24.70 4.56 15.84
N SER A 155 25.17 5.35 14.87
CA SER A 155 25.16 6.80 14.97
C SER A 155 23.78 7.43 14.73
N GLN A 156 22.82 6.70 14.14
CA GLN A 156 21.54 7.27 13.68
C GLN A 156 20.27 6.59 14.23
N SER A 157 20.36 5.61 15.14
CA SER A 157 19.20 4.79 15.55
C SER A 157 18.41 4.26 14.34
N ASN A 158 19.11 3.60 13.41
CA ASN A 158 18.56 3.19 12.11
C ASN A 158 17.77 1.86 12.16
N GLY A 159 17.23 1.49 13.32
CA GLY A 159 16.44 0.28 13.50
C GLY A 159 15.17 0.33 12.66
N LEU A 160 14.99 -0.64 11.77
CA LEU A 160 13.88 -0.66 10.81
C LEU A 160 12.53 -0.68 11.54
N LEU A 161 12.41 -1.51 12.59
CA LEU A 161 11.19 -1.58 13.40
C LEU A 161 10.84 -0.24 14.04
N GLU A 162 11.82 0.42 14.66
CA GLU A 162 11.61 1.69 15.34
C GLU A 162 11.16 2.78 14.35
N ILE A 163 11.87 2.91 13.22
CA ILE A 163 11.54 3.86 12.16
C ILE A 163 10.13 3.61 11.61
N LEU A 164 9.80 2.35 11.31
CA LEU A 164 8.48 2.00 10.76
C LEU A 164 7.36 2.24 11.77
N VAL A 165 7.56 2.00 13.06
CA VAL A 165 6.57 2.31 14.11
C VAL A 165 6.27 3.80 14.10
N GLN A 166 7.29 4.66 14.25
CA GLN A 166 7.12 6.11 14.30
C GLN A 166 6.48 6.66 13.01
N ALA A 167 6.96 6.21 11.86
CA ALA A 167 6.42 6.64 10.58
C ALA A 167 4.98 6.15 10.35
N SER A 168 4.63 4.95 10.86
CA SER A 168 3.25 4.44 10.79
C SER A 168 2.29 5.22 11.68
N GLU A 169 2.71 5.62 12.89
CA GLU A 169 1.89 6.45 13.78
C GLU A 169 1.57 7.80 13.13
N LEU A 170 2.59 8.45 12.55
CA LEU A 170 2.39 9.68 11.79
C LEU A 170 1.43 9.46 10.61
N LEU A 171 1.66 8.42 9.80
CA LEU A 171 0.83 8.08 8.66
C LEU A 171 -0.64 7.93 9.05
N PHE A 172 -0.93 7.09 10.05
CA PHE A 172 -2.30 6.80 10.46
C PHE A 172 -2.94 7.98 11.18
N SER A 173 -2.18 8.81 11.89
CA SER A 173 -2.71 10.05 12.47
C SER A 173 -3.27 10.99 11.38
N THR A 174 -2.56 11.14 10.25
CA THR A 174 -3.01 11.95 9.11
C THR A 174 -4.22 11.32 8.43
N HIS A 175 -4.19 10.02 8.16
CA HIS A 175 -5.31 9.32 7.51
C HIS A 175 -6.59 9.30 8.37
N LEU A 176 -6.46 9.19 9.70
CA LEU A 176 -7.61 9.25 10.62
C LEU A 176 -8.25 10.64 10.66
N LYS A 177 -7.46 11.72 10.65
CA LYS A 177 -7.98 13.09 10.54
C LYS A 177 -8.78 13.27 9.26
N LEU A 178 -8.22 12.87 8.13
CA LEU A 178 -8.90 12.88 6.83
C LEU A 178 -10.20 12.05 6.84
N LEU A 179 -10.20 10.86 7.44
CA LEU A 179 -11.42 10.05 7.58
C LEU A 179 -12.51 10.75 8.39
N HIS A 180 -12.13 11.47 9.45
CA HIS A 180 -13.08 12.26 10.24
C HIS A 180 -13.65 13.43 9.44
N GLU A 181 -12.82 14.12 8.65
CA GLU A 181 -13.25 15.20 7.77
C GLU A 181 -14.20 14.70 6.68
N PHE A 182 -13.83 13.65 5.95
CA PHE A 182 -14.71 13.03 4.95
C PHE A 182 -16.05 12.60 5.56
N ARG A 183 -16.02 12.02 6.76
CA ARG A 183 -17.25 11.63 7.45
C ARG A 183 -18.12 12.82 7.79
N ALA A 184 -17.56 13.96 8.20
CA ALA A 184 -18.34 15.16 8.47
C ALA A 184 -19.08 15.64 7.21
N TYR A 185 -18.42 15.60 6.06
CA TYR A 185 -19.02 15.96 4.76
C TYR A 185 -20.12 15.00 4.30
N THR A 186 -20.12 13.75 4.75
CA THR A 186 -21.26 12.84 4.50
C THR A 186 -22.53 13.21 5.28
N LEU A 187 -22.42 13.99 6.35
CA LEU A 187 -23.53 14.34 7.24
C LEU A 187 -24.15 15.70 6.92
N VAL A 188 -23.37 16.62 6.35
CA VAL A 188 -23.77 17.99 6.02
C VAL A 188 -23.24 18.31 4.62
N ALA A 189 -24.02 18.03 3.58
CA ALA A 189 -23.63 18.35 2.20
C ALA A 189 -23.94 19.81 1.80
N SER A 190 -24.17 20.70 2.76
CA SER A 190 -24.43 22.11 2.45
C SER A 190 -23.13 22.83 2.08
N HIS A 191 -23.06 23.27 0.82
CA HIS A 191 -22.10 24.20 0.23
C HIS A 191 -20.65 24.09 0.75
N LEU A 192 -20.01 22.94 0.50
CA LEU A 192 -18.54 22.89 0.56
C LEU A 192 -17.98 23.81 -0.50
N SER A 193 -17.27 24.86 -0.09
CA SER A 193 -16.60 25.74 -1.03
C SER A 193 -15.50 24.98 -1.78
N GLN A 194 -15.19 25.44 -2.99
CA GLN A 194 -14.10 24.91 -3.80
C GLN A 194 -12.75 24.93 -3.05
N GLU A 195 -12.53 25.95 -2.22
CA GLU A 195 -11.33 26.09 -1.39
C GLU A 195 -11.19 24.92 -0.41
N HIS A 196 -12.27 24.59 0.32
CA HIS A 196 -12.26 23.45 1.24
C HIS A 196 -12.00 22.10 0.54
N LEU A 197 -12.52 21.91 -0.67
CA LEU A 197 -12.27 20.69 -1.46
C LEU A 197 -10.82 20.61 -1.95
N SER A 198 -10.24 21.76 -2.32
CA SER A 198 -8.84 21.85 -2.75
C SER A 198 -7.89 21.57 -1.59
N ASP A 199 -8.19 22.10 -0.40
CA ASP A 199 -7.42 21.85 0.82
C ASP A 199 -7.46 20.36 1.20
N LEU A 200 -8.64 19.76 1.18
CA LEU A 200 -8.83 18.33 1.43
C LEU A 200 -8.02 17.46 0.46
N PHE A 201 -7.97 17.86 -0.81
CA PHE A 201 -7.16 17.19 -1.81
C PHE A 201 -5.65 17.35 -1.57
N GLY A 202 -5.20 18.55 -1.16
CA GLY A 202 -3.82 18.77 -0.72
C GLY A 202 -3.43 17.86 0.45
N GLN A 203 -4.31 17.71 1.43
CA GLN A 203 -4.09 16.79 2.55
C GLN A 203 -4.03 15.32 2.12
N LEU A 204 -4.86 14.89 1.15
CA LEU A 204 -4.77 13.56 0.56
C LEU A 204 -3.41 13.32 -0.13
N GLN A 205 -2.90 14.32 -0.87
CA GLN A 205 -1.57 14.25 -1.49
C GLN A 205 -0.46 14.14 -0.44
N ASP A 206 -0.54 14.91 0.64
CA ASP A 206 0.43 14.83 1.74
C ASP A 206 0.40 13.46 2.42
N ALA A 207 -0.81 12.91 2.64
CA ALA A 207 -0.99 11.57 3.18
C ALA A 207 -0.40 10.49 2.26
N GLN A 208 -0.56 10.64 0.94
CA GLN A 208 0.08 9.77 -0.06
C GLN A 208 1.62 9.85 0.02
N LEU A 209 2.19 11.05 0.13
CA LEU A 209 3.64 11.23 0.23
C LEU A 209 4.23 10.49 1.45
N CYS A 210 3.49 10.41 2.56
CA CYS A 210 3.88 9.61 3.71
C CYS A 210 3.97 8.11 3.36
N VAL A 211 3.00 7.57 2.61
CA VAL A 211 3.02 6.15 2.21
C VAL A 211 4.17 5.88 1.23
N LEU A 212 4.41 6.78 0.28
CA LEU A 212 5.51 6.68 -0.69
C LEU A 212 6.89 6.62 -0.02
N ARG A 213 7.04 7.23 1.16
CA ARG A 213 8.28 7.17 1.96
C ARG A 213 8.42 5.87 2.74
N LEU A 214 7.31 5.31 3.19
CA LEU A 214 7.26 4.05 3.94
C LEU A 214 7.42 2.82 3.06
N ALA A 215 6.80 2.80 1.88
CA ALA A 215 6.77 1.64 1.01
C ALA A 215 8.16 1.11 0.62
N PRO A 216 9.18 1.94 0.30
CA PRO A 216 10.53 1.47 0.05
C PRO A 216 11.16 0.75 1.25
N LEU A 217 10.95 1.21 2.48
CA LEU A 217 11.47 0.55 3.69
C LEU A 217 10.87 -0.85 3.86
N CYS A 218 9.57 -0.98 3.55
CA CYS A 218 8.87 -2.25 3.59
C CYS A 218 9.25 -3.18 2.42
N ILE A 219 9.41 -2.65 1.21
CA ILE A 219 9.67 -3.48 0.02
C ILE A 219 11.15 -3.86 -0.07
N VAL A 220 12.05 -2.96 0.32
CA VAL A 220 13.49 -3.15 0.23
C VAL A 220 14.02 -3.73 1.54
N ASP A 221 14.02 -2.92 2.60
CA ASP A 221 14.80 -3.25 3.80
C ASP A 221 14.20 -4.42 4.57
N TYR A 222 12.87 -4.41 4.77
CA TYR A 222 12.17 -5.53 5.39
C TYR A 222 12.32 -6.83 4.59
N CYS A 223 12.11 -6.80 3.27
CA CYS A 223 12.25 -7.99 2.44
C CYS A 223 13.69 -8.49 2.42
N PHE A 224 14.68 -7.61 2.31
CA PHE A 224 16.09 -8.02 2.32
C PHE A 224 16.43 -8.74 3.63
N HIS A 225 16.11 -8.13 4.78
CA HIS A 225 16.45 -8.72 6.07
C HIS A 225 15.68 -9.99 6.36
N LEU A 226 14.40 -10.06 5.99
CA LEU A 226 13.67 -11.32 6.08
C LEU A 226 14.33 -12.42 5.26
N ARG A 227 14.66 -12.13 4.01
CA ARG A 227 15.15 -13.14 3.08
C ARG A 227 16.58 -13.56 3.33
N LYS A 228 17.37 -12.69 3.94
CA LYS A 228 18.74 -12.96 4.37
C LYS A 228 18.81 -13.84 5.61
N ASN A 229 17.87 -13.67 6.54
CA ASN A 229 17.97 -14.26 7.88
C ASN A 229 17.01 -15.42 8.13
N LEU A 230 15.97 -15.58 7.31
CA LEU A 230 14.93 -16.60 7.50
C LEU A 230 14.55 -17.25 6.17
N THR A 231 14.13 -18.51 6.25
CA THR A 231 13.51 -19.19 5.12
C THR A 231 12.05 -18.78 4.96
N ARG A 232 11.49 -18.98 3.75
CA ARG A 232 10.07 -18.72 3.48
C ARG A 232 9.13 -19.44 4.46
N ASP A 233 9.41 -20.70 4.74
CA ASP A 233 8.52 -21.53 5.57
C ASP A 233 8.53 -21.05 7.03
N GLU A 234 9.66 -20.57 7.52
CA GLU A 234 9.76 -19.95 8.84
C GLU A 234 8.99 -18.64 8.95
N VAL A 235 9.02 -17.80 7.90
CA VAL A 235 8.22 -16.57 7.85
C VAL A 235 6.72 -16.91 7.77
N TRP A 236 6.35 -17.93 6.99
CA TRP A 236 4.96 -18.38 6.93
C TRP A 236 4.46 -18.94 8.27
N ASP A 237 5.32 -19.61 9.04
CA ASP A 237 5.00 -20.04 10.40
C ASP A 237 4.74 -18.86 11.34
N ILE A 238 5.55 -17.80 11.25
CA ILE A 238 5.33 -16.55 12.00
C ILE A 238 3.95 -15.97 11.67
N ILE A 239 3.64 -15.81 10.37
CA ILE A 239 2.37 -15.23 9.91
C ILE A 239 1.17 -16.09 10.37
N ARG A 240 1.27 -17.42 10.24
CA ARG A 240 0.20 -18.34 10.66
C ARG A 240 -0.07 -18.30 12.15
N LYS A 241 0.99 -18.31 12.98
CA LYS A 241 0.87 -18.24 14.45
C LYS A 241 0.19 -16.94 14.88
N ASN A 242 0.56 -15.82 14.26
CA ASN A 242 -0.04 -14.52 14.54
C ASN A 242 -1.53 -14.48 14.19
N THR A 243 -1.89 -15.06 13.04
CA THR A 243 -3.29 -15.15 12.59
C THR A 243 -4.15 -15.98 13.55
N ALA A 244 -3.57 -17.01 14.19
CA ALA A 244 -4.27 -17.87 15.15
C ALA A 244 -4.37 -17.26 16.55
N SER A 245 -3.36 -16.50 17.00
CA SER A 245 -3.33 -15.87 18.33
C SER A 245 -4.29 -14.68 18.47
N GLU A 246 -4.55 -13.99 17.37
CA GLU A 246 -5.55 -12.93 17.34
C GLU A 246 -6.89 -13.50 16.90
N GLY A 247 -7.78 -13.71 17.86
CA GLY A 247 -9.20 -13.56 17.57
C GLY A 247 -9.53 -12.11 17.17
N LEU A 248 -8.91 -11.58 16.11
CA LEU A 248 -9.14 -10.28 15.44
C LEU A 248 -9.54 -9.10 16.35
N LYS A 249 -8.98 -8.98 17.55
CA LYS A 249 -9.44 -8.00 18.57
C LYS A 249 -9.11 -6.53 18.25
N HIS A 250 -8.25 -6.28 17.24
CA HIS A 250 -7.76 -4.94 16.89
C HIS A 250 -7.98 -4.57 15.42
N PHE A 251 -8.85 -5.30 14.73
CA PHE A 251 -9.32 -4.88 13.41
C PHE A 251 -10.55 -3.99 13.59
N PRO A 252 -10.82 -2.98 12.74
CA PRO A 252 -12.02 -2.18 12.86
C PRO A 252 -13.24 -3.09 13.06
N ASN A 253 -14.02 -2.84 14.13
CA ASN A 253 -15.19 -3.62 14.59
C ASN A 253 -16.38 -3.63 13.58
N PHE A 254 -16.11 -3.51 12.28
CA PHE A 254 -17.09 -3.42 11.21
C PHE A 254 -17.19 -4.77 10.49
N ARG A 255 -18.37 -5.40 10.59
CA ARG A 255 -18.69 -6.66 9.90
C ARG A 255 -18.36 -6.53 8.40
N GLY A 256 -17.45 -7.36 7.90
CA GLY A 256 -17.15 -7.49 6.46
C GLY A 256 -15.94 -6.70 5.93
N MET A 257 -15.28 -5.83 6.70
CA MET A 257 -14.12 -5.07 6.21
C MET A 257 -12.93 -5.99 5.83
N ARG A 258 -12.69 -7.05 6.61
CA ARG A 258 -11.65 -8.05 6.29
C ARG A 258 -11.84 -8.68 4.92
N LEU A 259 -13.07 -9.03 4.56
CA LEU A 259 -13.38 -9.58 3.24
C LEU A 259 -13.13 -8.54 2.15
N ARG A 260 -13.47 -7.26 2.39
CA ARG A 260 -13.23 -6.17 1.44
C ARG A 260 -11.74 -5.90 1.23
N VAL A 261 -10.93 -5.93 2.29
CA VAL A 261 -9.46 -5.80 2.20
C VAL A 261 -8.86 -6.97 1.40
N LEU A 262 -9.22 -8.22 1.76
CA LEU A 262 -8.77 -9.40 1.02
C LEU A 262 -9.24 -9.37 -0.45
N ALA A 263 -10.47 -8.93 -0.68
CA ALA A 263 -11.01 -8.72 -2.01
C ALA A 263 -10.19 -7.69 -2.78
N GLY A 264 -9.80 -6.58 -2.14
CA GLY A 264 -8.86 -5.59 -2.65
C GLY A 264 -7.56 -6.24 -3.10
N PHE A 265 -6.84 -6.90 -2.19
CA PHE A 265 -5.56 -7.56 -2.50
C PHE A 265 -5.64 -8.53 -3.68
N VAL A 266 -6.72 -9.28 -3.82
CA VAL A 266 -6.86 -10.29 -4.90
C VAL A 266 -7.34 -9.68 -6.21
N ALA A 267 -8.23 -8.69 -6.14
CA ALA A 267 -8.86 -8.09 -7.31
C ALA A 267 -7.93 -7.13 -8.06
N THR A 268 -7.09 -6.39 -7.33
CA THR A 268 -6.11 -5.44 -7.90
C THR A 268 -4.96 -6.13 -8.63
N ILE A 269 -4.69 -7.41 -8.35
CA ILE A 269 -3.67 -8.16 -9.09
C ILE A 269 -4.08 -8.30 -10.57
N PRO A 270 -3.23 -7.88 -11.53
CA PRO A 270 -3.46 -8.10 -12.95
C PRO A 270 -3.78 -9.56 -13.26
N ARG A 271 -4.72 -9.81 -14.18
CA ARG A 271 -5.17 -11.18 -14.48
C ARG A 271 -4.02 -12.09 -14.94
N SER A 272 -3.09 -11.55 -15.71
CA SER A 272 -1.87 -12.22 -16.20
C SER A 272 -0.93 -12.67 -15.08
N GLU A 273 -0.88 -11.93 -13.97
CA GLU A 273 0.08 -12.20 -12.88
C GLU A 273 -0.54 -12.95 -11.70
N ARG A 274 -1.88 -13.04 -11.64
CA ARG A 274 -2.60 -13.55 -10.47
C ARG A 274 -2.17 -14.94 -10.05
N VAL A 275 -1.98 -15.86 -10.99
CA VAL A 275 -1.58 -17.24 -10.66
C VAL A 275 -0.19 -17.26 -10.01
N MET A 276 0.75 -16.49 -10.55
CA MET A 276 2.12 -16.41 -10.05
C MET A 276 2.16 -15.79 -8.65
N ARG A 277 1.58 -14.60 -8.48
CA ARG A 277 1.60 -13.87 -7.19
C ARG A 277 0.89 -14.64 -6.08
N LEU A 278 -0.21 -15.30 -6.41
CA LEU A 278 -0.95 -16.10 -5.44
C LEU A 278 -0.25 -17.44 -5.14
N ARG A 279 0.55 -18.02 -6.04
CA ARG A 279 1.25 -19.29 -5.78
C ARG A 279 2.20 -19.18 -4.57
N HIS A 280 2.76 -18.00 -4.34
CA HIS A 280 3.77 -17.75 -3.32
C HIS A 280 3.23 -17.00 -2.08
N SER A 281 1.91 -16.86 -1.97
CA SER A 281 1.26 -16.33 -0.76
C SER A 281 1.10 -17.42 0.29
N VAL A 282 1.14 -17.05 1.57
CA VAL A 282 0.74 -17.92 2.68
C VAL A 282 -0.64 -18.52 2.36
N PRO A 283 -0.81 -19.85 2.40
CA PRO A 283 -2.11 -20.47 2.16
C PRO A 283 -3.13 -19.92 3.15
N VAL A 284 -4.11 -19.17 2.65
CA VAL A 284 -5.22 -18.71 3.49
C VAL A 284 -6.16 -19.90 3.68
N PRO A 285 -6.51 -20.30 4.91
CA PRO A 285 -7.49 -21.34 5.17
C PRO A 285 -8.89 -20.78 4.88
N VAL A 286 -9.23 -20.65 3.61
CA VAL A 286 -10.58 -20.27 3.18
C VAL A 286 -11.37 -21.57 2.95
N PRO A 287 -12.56 -21.75 3.53
CA PRO A 287 -13.35 -22.98 3.40
C PRO A 287 -14.00 -23.16 2.00
N VAL A 288 -13.48 -22.48 0.97
CA VAL A 288 -14.00 -22.51 -0.39
C VAL A 288 -12.86 -22.68 -1.39
N GLN A 289 -13.18 -23.30 -2.53
CA GLN A 289 -12.23 -23.46 -3.62
C GLN A 289 -11.64 -22.12 -4.04
N ARG A 290 -10.31 -22.10 -4.26
CA ARG A 290 -9.53 -20.90 -4.57
C ARG A 290 -10.11 -20.08 -5.74
N ASN A 291 -10.62 -20.74 -6.77
CA ASN A 291 -11.20 -20.07 -7.94
C ASN A 291 -12.48 -19.32 -7.58
N LEU A 292 -13.37 -19.94 -6.79
CA LEU A 292 -14.59 -19.29 -6.30
C LEU A 292 -14.25 -18.09 -5.40
N PHE A 293 -13.25 -18.23 -4.53
CA PHE A 293 -12.76 -17.14 -3.71
C PHE A 293 -12.27 -15.96 -4.57
N ILE A 294 -11.47 -16.21 -5.61
CA ILE A 294 -10.98 -15.16 -6.52
C ILE A 294 -12.14 -14.44 -7.23
N ILE A 295 -13.17 -15.17 -7.67
CA ILE A 295 -14.35 -14.59 -8.32
C ILE A 295 -15.12 -13.71 -7.32
N ALA A 296 -15.38 -14.21 -6.12
CA ALA A 296 -16.06 -13.47 -5.06
C ALA A 296 -15.30 -12.19 -4.68
N CYS A 297 -13.97 -12.26 -4.58
CA CYS A 297 -13.11 -11.10 -4.35
C CYS A 297 -13.31 -10.02 -5.44
N LYS A 298 -13.29 -10.40 -6.72
CA LYS A 298 -13.51 -9.44 -7.83
C LYS A 298 -14.87 -8.76 -7.74
N LEU A 299 -15.93 -9.54 -7.50
CA LEU A 299 -17.28 -9.01 -7.39
C LEU A 299 -17.42 -8.05 -6.21
N THR A 300 -16.90 -8.46 -5.04
CA THR A 300 -16.91 -7.65 -3.82
C THR A 300 -16.13 -6.35 -3.99
N TYR A 301 -14.93 -6.41 -4.57
CA TYR A 301 -14.13 -5.22 -4.82
C TYR A 301 -14.82 -4.27 -5.81
N LYS A 302 -15.37 -4.81 -6.91
CA LYS A 302 -16.08 -4.01 -7.90
C LYS A 302 -17.29 -3.30 -7.32
N SER A 303 -18.11 -4.00 -6.51
CA SER A 303 -19.33 -3.42 -5.96
C SER A 303 -19.08 -2.46 -4.80
N THR A 304 -18.09 -2.73 -3.96
CA THR A 304 -17.88 -1.99 -2.71
C THR A 304 -16.77 -0.95 -2.77
N PHE A 305 -16.03 -0.86 -3.88
CA PHE A 305 -14.94 0.11 -4.04
C PHE A 305 -14.96 0.79 -5.41
N GLN A 306 -14.85 0.02 -6.50
CA GLN A 306 -14.68 0.62 -7.85
C GLN A 306 -15.94 1.35 -8.33
N ARG A 307 -17.09 0.66 -8.39
CA ARG A 307 -18.33 1.25 -8.93
C ARG A 307 -18.76 2.56 -8.26
N PRO A 308 -18.70 2.70 -6.92
CA PRO A 308 -19.02 3.97 -6.26
C PRO A 308 -18.10 5.13 -6.70
N LEU A 309 -16.80 4.88 -6.79
CA LEU A 309 -15.83 5.90 -7.22
C LEU A 309 -15.94 6.19 -8.73
N ASP A 310 -16.11 5.16 -9.57
CA ASP A 310 -16.37 5.29 -11.01
C ASP A 310 -17.64 6.11 -11.31
N ARG A 311 -18.62 6.15 -10.41
CA ARG A 311 -19.81 6.98 -10.57
C ARG A 311 -19.46 8.46 -10.46
N ILE A 312 -18.61 8.83 -9.50
CA ILE A 312 -18.13 10.21 -9.35
C ILE A 312 -17.41 10.67 -10.61
N MET A 313 -16.46 9.86 -11.10
CA MET A 313 -15.68 10.20 -12.30
C MET A 313 -16.56 10.34 -13.55
N ARG A 314 -17.49 9.41 -13.78
CA ARG A 314 -18.43 9.49 -14.92
C ARG A 314 -19.35 10.70 -14.86
N ASP A 315 -19.79 11.07 -13.66
CA ASP A 315 -20.60 12.25 -13.44
C ASP A 315 -19.82 13.53 -13.80
N ALA A 316 -18.52 13.60 -13.48
CA ALA A 316 -17.63 14.69 -13.85
C ALA A 316 -17.45 14.80 -15.37
N GLU A 317 -17.12 13.68 -16.02
CA GLU A 317 -16.97 13.60 -17.48
C GLU A 317 -18.25 14.05 -18.22
N ALA A 318 -19.42 13.60 -17.75
CA ALA A 318 -20.70 13.98 -18.33
C ALA A 318 -21.03 15.47 -18.15
N CYS A 319 -20.46 16.12 -17.13
CA CYS A 319 -20.61 17.54 -16.90
C CYS A 319 -19.68 18.37 -17.80
N ALA A 320 -18.43 17.91 -18.01
CA ALA A 320 -17.46 18.57 -18.87
C ALA A 320 -17.80 18.49 -20.37
N ALA A 321 -18.59 17.50 -20.79
CA ALA A 321 -19.04 17.34 -22.17
C ALA A 321 -20.24 18.21 -22.57
N ARG A 322 -20.76 19.04 -21.65
CA ARG A 322 -21.89 19.96 -21.87
C ARG A 322 -21.41 21.39 -21.95
#